data_AF-A0A0K9P7H8-F1
#
_entry.id   AF-A0A0K9P7H8-F1
#
_cell.length_a   1.000
_cell.length_b   1.000
_cell.length_c   1.000
_cell.angle_alpha   90.00
_cell.angle_beta   90.00
_cell.angle_gamma   90.00
#
_symmetry.space_group_name_H-M   'P 1'
#
loop_
_entity.id
_entity.type
_entity.pdbx_description
1 polymer ?
#
loop_
_entity_poly.entity_id
_entity_poly.type
_entity_poly.pdbx_seq_one_letter_code
_entity_poly.pdbx_strand_id
1 'polypeptide(L)'
;MSEVWIVKNIVLEHNHSLTTPSKVRFLPINRSISSTSILLFQSFSEVNVPVSQQIIYFSAQVGEIEHMGCTQLDISNICRDDRVDLKNYDVDLLVEEFEMNKSVQPDFIYSIVKDSNGRLKHVF
;
A
#
# COMPACT_ATOMS: atom_id res chain seq x y z
N MET A 1 49.58 -6.80 16.97
CA MET A 1 48.66 -7.52 17.87
C MET A 1 47.25 -7.13 17.46
N SER A 2 46.39 -8.08 17.10
CA SER A 2 45.00 -7.80 16.74
C SER A 2 44.16 -7.65 17.99
N GLU A 3 43.37 -6.58 18.09
CA GLU A 3 42.44 -6.38 19.20
C GLU A 3 41.32 -7.42 19.16
N VAL A 4 41.13 -8.13 20.28
CA VAL A 4 40.05 -9.09 20.46
C VAL A 4 38.96 -8.41 21.28
N TRP A 5 37.82 -8.17 20.64
CA TRP A 5 36.64 -7.65 21.34
C TRP A 5 35.89 -8.79 22.02
N ILE A 6 35.61 -8.62 23.30
CA ILE A 6 34.89 -9.59 24.14
C ILE A 6 33.73 -8.87 24.82
N VAL A 7 32.52 -9.42 24.70
CA VAL A 7 31.35 -8.87 25.39
C VAL A 7 31.50 -9.14 26.89
N LYS A 8 31.58 -8.08 27.69
CA LYS A 8 31.75 -8.16 29.16
C LYS A 8 30.42 -8.24 29.92
N ASN A 9 29.39 -7.54 29.44
CA ASN A 9 28.09 -7.48 30.08
C ASN A 9 27.01 -7.21 29.03
N ILE A 10 25.84 -7.83 29.20
CA ILE A 10 24.64 -7.56 28.42
C ILE A 10 23.54 -7.21 29.43
N VAL A 11 23.05 -5.98 29.38
CA VAL A 11 21.91 -5.54 30.19
C VAL A 11 20.66 -5.70 29.33
N LEU A 12 19.81 -6.65 29.72
CA LEU A 12 18.57 -6.95 29.00
C LEU A 12 17.39 -6.07 29.45
N GLU A 13 17.55 -5.36 30.56
CA GLU A 13 16.52 -4.49 31.11
C GLU A 13 16.31 -3.25 30.24
N HIS A 14 15.04 -2.84 30.12
CA HIS A 14 14.70 -1.61 29.43
C HIS A 14 15.12 -0.40 30.27
N ASN A 15 15.79 0.56 29.63
CA ASN A 15 16.08 1.87 30.21
C ASN A 15 14.95 2.91 29.97
N HIS A 16 13.81 2.46 29.44
CA HIS A 16 12.64 3.27 29.13
C HIS A 16 11.35 2.51 29.44
N SER A 17 10.24 3.24 29.60
CA SER A 17 8.93 2.61 29.74
C SER A 17 8.55 1.81 28.50
N LEU A 18 7.88 0.68 28.70
CA LEU A 18 7.35 -0.12 27.61
C LEU A 18 6.30 0.67 26.79
N THR A 19 6.13 0.26 25.53
CA THR A 19 5.13 0.83 24.63
C THR A 19 3.73 0.68 25.22
N THR A 20 2.94 1.77 25.18
CA THR A 20 1.54 1.75 25.63
C THR A 20 0.67 0.88 24.74
N PRO A 21 -0.40 0.25 25.25
CA PRO A 21 -1.31 -0.59 24.46
C PRO A 21 -1.77 0.08 23.15
N SER A 22 -2.14 1.37 23.21
CA SER A 22 -2.56 2.18 22.05
C SER A 22 -1.54 2.30 20.91
N LYS A 23 -0.26 2.02 21.18
CA LYS A 23 0.85 2.12 20.22
C LYS A 23 1.41 0.75 19.81
N VAL A 24 0.91 -0.34 20.38
CA VAL A 24 1.42 -1.71 20.12
C VAL A 24 1.37 -2.07 18.64
N ARG A 25 0.32 -1.63 17.91
CA ARG A 25 0.16 -1.83 16.46
C ARG A 25 1.28 -1.26 15.59
N PHE A 26 2.07 -0.32 16.11
CA PHE A 26 3.22 0.24 15.39
C PHE A 26 4.47 -0.64 15.51
N LEU A 27 4.50 -1.61 16.42
CA LEU A 27 5.63 -2.53 16.56
C LEU A 27 5.53 -3.63 15.49
N PRO A 28 6.55 -3.84 14.64
CA PRO A 28 6.49 -4.82 13.56
C PRO A 28 6.13 -6.23 14.00
N ILE A 29 6.61 -6.66 15.18
CA ILE A 29 6.33 -8.00 15.74
C ILE A 29 4.85 -8.21 16.08
N ASN A 30 4.11 -7.12 16.30
CA ASN A 30 2.68 -7.16 16.60
C ASN A 30 1.82 -6.88 15.37
N ARG A 31 2.44 -6.59 14.21
CA ARG A 31 1.71 -6.39 12.97
C ARG A 31 1.41 -7.74 12.34
N SER A 32 0.13 -8.08 12.27
CA SER A 32 -0.36 -9.27 11.59
C SER A 32 -1.73 -8.98 11.00
N ILE A 33 -1.93 -9.42 9.77
CA ILE A 33 -3.20 -9.30 9.04
C ILE A 33 -3.60 -10.69 8.62
N SER A 34 -4.81 -11.12 9.01
CA SER A 34 -5.33 -12.42 8.60
C SER A 34 -5.56 -12.46 7.10
N SER A 35 -5.46 -13.64 6.48
CA SER A 35 -5.78 -13.81 5.05
C SER A 35 -7.19 -13.35 4.70
N THR A 36 -8.16 -13.54 5.60
CA THR A 36 -9.54 -13.05 5.43
C THR A 36 -9.61 -11.53 5.42
N SER A 37 -8.85 -10.86 6.29
CA SER A 37 -8.77 -9.39 6.31
C SER A 37 -8.09 -8.85 5.05
N ILE A 38 -7.06 -9.54 4.54
CA ILE A 38 -6.43 -9.18 3.26
C ILE A 38 -7.47 -9.23 2.13
N LEU A 39 -8.22 -10.33 2.02
CA LEU A 39 -9.26 -10.48 1.00
C LEU A 39 -10.33 -9.39 1.11
N LEU A 40 -10.74 -9.04 2.33
CA LEU A 40 -11.68 -7.93 2.58
C LEU A 40 -11.14 -6.60 2.04
N PHE A 41 -9.87 -6.26 2.30
CA PHE A 41 -9.25 -5.03 1.79
C PHE A 41 -9.12 -5.03 0.27
N GLN A 42 -8.84 -6.19 -0.34
CA GLN A 42 -8.83 -6.35 -1.79
C GLN A 42 -10.22 -6.09 -2.38
N SER A 43 -11.28 -6.72 -1.84
CA SER A 43 -12.66 -6.48 -2.30
C SER A 43 -13.10 -5.03 -2.16
N PHE A 44 -12.70 -4.33 -1.09
CA PHE A 44 -12.93 -2.88 -0.98
C PHE A 44 -12.18 -2.08 -2.04
N SER A 45 -10.97 -2.51 -2.40
CA SER A 45 -10.14 -1.84 -3.39
C SER A 45 -10.66 -2.01 -4.81
N GLU A 46 -11.24 -3.18 -5.13
CA GLU A 46 -11.92 -3.47 -6.41
C GLU A 46 -13.08 -2.49 -6.67
N VAL A 47 -13.83 -2.14 -5.63
CA VAL A 47 -14.92 -1.15 -5.72
C VAL A 47 -14.47 0.28 -5.38
N ASN A 48 -13.17 0.55 -5.40
CA ASN A 48 -12.56 1.87 -5.19
C ASN A 48 -12.89 2.55 -3.85
N VAL A 49 -13.12 1.78 -2.78
CA VAL A 49 -13.28 2.34 -1.44
C VAL A 49 -11.92 2.87 -0.94
N PRO A 50 -11.81 4.15 -0.55
CA PRO A 50 -10.56 4.72 -0.07
C PRO A 50 -10.03 4.02 1.18
N VAL A 51 -8.71 3.86 1.30
CA VAL A 51 -8.05 3.25 2.47
C VAL A 51 -8.48 3.90 3.80
N SER A 52 -8.72 5.20 3.82
CA SER A 52 -9.23 5.90 5.01
C SER A 52 -10.58 5.36 5.49
N GLN A 53 -11.49 5.04 4.56
CA GLN A 53 -12.79 4.44 4.87
C GLN A 53 -12.63 2.97 5.26
N GLN A 54 -11.73 2.23 4.61
CA GLN A 54 -11.41 0.84 4.96
C GLN A 54 -10.92 0.74 6.42
N ILE A 55 -10.07 1.67 6.87
CA ILE A 55 -9.60 1.75 8.25
C ILE A 55 -10.74 2.02 9.22
N ILE A 56 -11.62 2.98 8.91
CA ILE A 56 -12.76 3.31 9.76
C ILE A 56 -13.64 2.07 9.92
N TYR A 57 -13.99 1.42 8.81
CA TYR A 57 -14.77 0.19 8.84
C TYR A 57 -14.10 -0.90 9.68
N PHE A 58 -12.82 -1.17 9.42
CA PHE A 58 -12.10 -2.24 10.09
C PHE A 58 -11.90 -1.96 11.59
N SER A 59 -11.61 -0.70 11.95
CA SER A 59 -11.50 -0.28 13.34
C SER A 59 -12.81 -0.47 14.10
N ALA A 60 -13.95 -0.22 13.47
CA ALA A 60 -15.26 -0.50 14.06
C ALA A 60 -15.51 -2.00 14.28
N GLN A 61 -14.99 -2.87 13.40
CA GLN A 61 -15.10 -4.33 13.56
C GLN A 61 -14.28 -4.85 14.74
N VAL A 62 -13.11 -4.27 14.99
CA VAL A 62 -12.22 -4.65 16.11
C VAL A 62 -12.44 -3.78 17.35
N GLY A 63 -13.52 -3.00 17.39
CA GLY A 63 -13.87 -2.09 18.47
C GLY A 63 -13.19 -0.73 18.36
N GLU A 64 -11.87 -0.68 18.15
CA GLU A 64 -11.13 0.57 17.99
C GLU A 64 -9.87 0.41 17.11
N ILE A 65 -9.34 1.55 16.64
CA ILE A 65 -8.15 1.58 15.79
C ILE A 65 -6.89 1.04 16.50
N GLU A 66 -6.83 1.13 17.83
CA GLU A 66 -5.69 0.61 18.61
C GLU A 66 -5.65 -0.91 18.68
N HIS A 67 -6.80 -1.57 18.54
CA HIS A 67 -6.91 -3.02 18.48
C HIS A 67 -6.58 -3.60 17.11
N MET A 68 -6.36 -2.75 16.10
CA MET A 68 -5.94 -3.21 14.78
C MET A 68 -4.51 -3.75 14.83
N GLY A 69 -4.33 -4.99 14.38
CA GLY A 69 -3.01 -5.59 14.14
C GLY A 69 -2.26 -5.03 12.93
N CYS A 70 -2.66 -3.88 12.40
CA CYS A 70 -2.05 -3.28 11.22
C CYS A 70 -2.19 -1.76 11.20
N THR A 71 -1.38 -1.12 10.39
CA THR A 71 -1.36 0.30 10.13
C THR A 71 -2.05 0.64 8.81
N GLN A 72 -2.35 1.93 8.62
CA GLN A 72 -2.82 2.44 7.34
C GLN A 72 -1.87 2.10 6.19
N LEU A 73 -0.56 2.16 6.44
CA LEU A 73 0.45 1.88 5.43
C LEU A 73 0.42 0.40 5.00
N ASP A 74 0.16 -0.51 5.94
CA ASP A 74 0.07 -1.93 5.63
C ASP A 74 -1.13 -2.21 4.70
N ILE A 75 -2.29 -1.59 4.97
CA ILE A 75 -3.47 -1.67 4.09
C ILE A 75 -3.17 -1.05 2.73
N SER A 76 -2.58 0.15 2.69
CA SER A 76 -2.19 0.79 1.42
C SER A 76 -1.24 -0.07 0.59
N ASN A 77 -0.30 -0.78 1.23
CA ASN A 77 0.61 -1.70 0.54
C ASN A 77 -0.15 -2.90 -0.03
N ILE A 78 -1.08 -3.50 0.73
CA ILE A 78 -1.95 -4.57 0.23
C ILE A 78 -2.71 -4.10 -1.01
N CYS A 79 -3.42 -2.96 -0.92
CA CYS A 79 -4.19 -2.42 -2.04
C CYS A 79 -3.30 -2.10 -3.26
N ARG A 80 -2.06 -1.65 -3.03
CA ARG A 80 -1.10 -1.38 -4.11
C ARG A 80 -0.64 -2.67 -4.78
N ASP A 81 -0.28 -3.66 -3.99
CA ASP A 81 0.27 -4.92 -4.48
C ASP A 81 -0.78 -5.73 -5.25
N ASP A 82 -2.05 -5.63 -4.85
CA ASP A 82 -3.21 -6.15 -5.59
C ASP A 82 -3.35 -5.53 -7.00
N ARG A 83 -2.97 -4.25 -7.16
CA ARG A 83 -3.01 -3.53 -8.44
C ARG A 83 -1.76 -3.74 -9.30
N VAL A 84 -0.72 -4.42 -8.81
CA VAL A 84 0.53 -4.57 -9.59
C VAL A 84 0.29 -5.33 -10.90
N ASP A 85 -0.70 -6.23 -10.93
CA ASP A 85 -1.06 -6.99 -12.13
C ASP A 85 -1.76 -6.14 -13.20
N LEU A 86 -2.30 -4.96 -12.84
CA LEU A 86 -2.99 -4.03 -13.73
C LEU A 86 -2.07 -2.96 -14.35
N LYS A 87 -0.77 -2.96 -14.05
CA LYS A 87 0.16 -1.87 -14.44
C LYS A 87 0.18 -1.50 -15.92
N ASN A 88 -0.10 -2.43 -16.82
CA ASN A 88 -0.18 -2.15 -18.26
C ASN A 88 -1.62 -1.88 -18.72
N TYR A 89 -2.61 -2.40 -18.00
CA TYR A 89 -4.03 -2.23 -18.32
C TYR A 89 -4.46 -0.77 -18.26
N ASP A 90 -3.96 -0.02 -17.27
CA ASP A 90 -4.24 1.42 -17.12
C ASP A 90 -3.77 2.23 -18.34
N VAL A 91 -2.67 1.82 -18.97
CA VAL A 91 -2.16 2.48 -20.18
C VAL A 91 -3.08 2.21 -21.35
N ASP A 92 -3.50 0.96 -21.55
CA ASP A 92 -4.38 0.58 -22.66
C ASP A 92 -5.75 1.27 -22.54
N LEU A 93 -6.32 1.35 -21.33
CA LEU A 93 -7.54 2.12 -21.06
C LEU A 93 -7.39 3.61 -21.38
N LEU A 94 -6.25 4.21 -21.05
CA LEU A 94 -5.98 5.61 -21.36
C LEU A 94 -5.89 5.85 -22.88
N VAL A 95 -5.30 4.92 -23.63
CA VAL A 95 -5.29 5.00 -25.10
C VAL A 95 -6.71 4.91 -25.66
N GLU A 96 -7.52 3.94 -25.18
CA GLU A 96 -8.91 3.79 -25.62
C GLU A 96 -9.74 5.06 -25.36
N GLU A 97 -9.60 5.64 -24.18
CA GLU A 97 -10.30 6.88 -23.81
C GLU A 97 -9.88 8.06 -24.70
N PHE A 98 -8.58 8.17 -25.04
CA PHE A 98 -8.09 9.22 -25.93
C PHE A 98 -8.55 9.04 -27.38
N GLU A 99 -8.58 7.81 -27.89
CA GLU A 99 -9.15 7.49 -29.20
C GLU A 99 -10.65 7.80 -29.24
N MET A 100 -11.39 7.45 -28.20
CA MET A 100 -12.80 7.84 -28.06
C MET A 100 -12.96 9.36 -28.09
N ASN A 101 -12.20 10.09 -27.28
CA ASN A 101 -12.28 11.55 -27.22
C ASN A 101 -11.89 12.20 -28.56
N LYS A 102 -10.90 11.65 -29.29
CA LYS A 102 -10.53 12.09 -30.63
C LYS A 102 -11.66 11.87 -31.66
N SER A 103 -12.38 10.75 -31.54
CA SER A 103 -13.50 10.42 -32.42
C SER A 103 -14.70 11.37 -32.24
N VAL A 104 -14.94 11.81 -31.01
CA VAL A 104 -16.03 12.74 -30.65
C VAL A 104 -15.64 14.20 -30.92
N GLN A 105 -14.40 14.56 -30.59
CA GLN A 105 -13.86 15.90 -30.73
C GLN A 105 -12.59 15.86 -31.60
N PRO A 106 -12.68 16.16 -32.91
CA PRO A 106 -11.53 16.12 -33.81
C PRO A 106 -10.37 17.04 -33.38
N ASP A 107 -10.68 18.11 -32.65
CA ASP A 107 -9.71 19.08 -32.11
C ASP A 107 -8.99 18.58 -30.84
N PHE A 108 -9.41 17.46 -30.27
CA PHE A 108 -8.67 16.79 -29.20
C PHE A 108 -7.34 16.30 -29.78
N ILE A 109 -6.20 16.80 -29.33
CA ILE A 109 -4.89 16.40 -29.84
C ILE A 109 -4.17 15.70 -28.71
N TYR A 110 -3.60 14.53 -28.99
CA TYR A 110 -2.80 13.80 -28.04
C TYR A 110 -1.65 13.09 -28.76
N SER A 111 -0.56 12.81 -28.04
CA SER A 111 0.57 12.00 -28.52
C SER A 111 1.10 11.11 -27.41
N ILE A 112 1.39 9.85 -27.75
CA ILE A 112 1.90 8.85 -26.82
C ILE A 112 3.26 8.37 -27.28
N VAL A 113 4.25 8.49 -26.38
CA VAL A 113 5.60 7.97 -26.60
C VAL A 113 5.81 6.77 -25.68
N LYS A 114 6.18 5.63 -26.27
CA LYS A 114 6.58 4.41 -25.54
C LYS A 114 8.10 4.30 -25.46
N ASP A 115 8.61 3.65 -24.41
CA ASP A 115 10.04 3.32 -24.28
C ASP A 115 10.42 2.08 -25.12
N SER A 116 11.69 1.67 -25.06
CA SER A 116 12.19 0.49 -25.78
C SER A 116 11.56 -0.83 -25.33
N ASN A 117 10.90 -0.85 -24.18
CA ASN A 117 10.19 -2.01 -23.62
C ASN A 117 8.68 -1.93 -23.88
N GLY A 118 8.22 -0.97 -24.70
CA GLY A 118 6.80 -0.76 -25.01
C GLY A 118 5.99 -0.12 -23.87
N ARG A 119 6.64 0.37 -22.81
CA ARG A 119 5.97 1.02 -21.67
C ARG A 119 5.71 2.49 -21.98
N LEU A 120 4.62 3.04 -21.45
CA LEU A 120 4.31 4.46 -21.56
C LEU A 120 5.45 5.31 -20.97
N LYS A 121 5.99 6.24 -21.76
CA LYS A 121 7.07 7.15 -21.36
C LYS A 121 6.59 8.60 -21.26
N HIS A 122 5.84 9.08 -22.26
CA HIS A 122 5.28 10.43 -22.29
C HIS A 122 3.87 10.44 -22.90
N VAL A 123 3.04 11.35 -22.40
CA VAL A 123 1.75 11.74 -22.95
C VAL A 123 1.78 13.26 -23.14
N PHE A 124 1.42 13.75 -24.33
CA PHE A 124 1.32 15.17 -24.68
C PHE A 124 -0.05 15.50 -25.23
#